data_AF-A0A535TRG3-F1
#
_entry.id   AF-A0A535TRG3-F1
#
_cell.length_a   1.000
_cell.length_b   1.000
_cell.length_c   1.000
_cell.angle_alpha   90.00
_cell.angle_beta   90.00
_cell.angle_gamma   90.00
#
_symmetry.space_group_name_H-M   'P 1'
#
loop_
_entity.id
_entity.type
_entity.pdbx_description
1 polymer ?
#
loop_
_entity_poly.entity_id
_entity_poly.type
_entity_poly.pdbx_seq_one_letter_code
_entity_poly.pdbx_strand_id
1 'polypeptide(L)'
;MGRVATQTFVGEGARVVAVDVNEGAVHDTVASLAGKALPVTADVTRDGDVAVCVRTAVDHFGKLDVLYNNAGIFDEADESVLTTTDAIWDRTMAINVKGLAFCCKHGIPELIKAGGGSVINIASFVALVGCTVPQDAYTASKGAVIALTKSLAVQFGAKGIRSNAICPGPIETPLMRDLLKDENKKRLRLNRIPMGRFGHAEDIVSLAVYLEADESVLTTTDAIWDRTMAINVKGLAFCCKHGIPELIKAGGGSVINIASFVALVGCTVPQDAYTASKGAVIALTKSLAVQFGAKGIRSNAICPGPIETPLMRDLLKDENKKRLRLNRIPMGRFGHAEDIVSLAVYLASDESTWTNGAALVVDGGITSNYF
;
A
#
# COMPACT_ATOMS: atom_id res chain seq x y z
N MET A 1 0.03 -18.45 10.08
CA MET A 1 -0.14 -18.66 8.61
C MET A 1 1.11 -19.22 7.96
N GLY A 2 2.29 -18.59 8.10
CA GLY A 2 3.55 -19.08 7.48
C GLY A 2 3.86 -20.57 7.71
N ARG A 3 3.85 -21.04 8.97
CA ARG A 3 4.04 -22.46 9.31
C ARG A 3 3.09 -23.41 8.57
N VAL A 4 1.79 -23.09 8.57
CA VAL A 4 0.76 -23.89 7.90
C VAL A 4 1.00 -23.90 6.40
N ALA A 5 1.29 -22.74 5.79
CA ALA A 5 1.61 -22.65 4.37
C ALA A 5 2.81 -23.54 4.02
N THR A 6 3.90 -23.49 4.78
CA THR A 6 5.08 -24.36 4.58
C THR A 6 4.69 -25.84 4.58
N GLN A 7 3.94 -26.29 5.59
CA GLN A 7 3.50 -27.67 5.72
C GLN A 7 2.60 -28.09 4.55
N THR A 8 1.65 -27.23 4.15
CA THR A 8 0.74 -27.48 3.03
C THR A 8 1.49 -27.54 1.71
N PHE A 9 2.36 -26.57 1.40
CA PHE A 9 3.15 -26.59 0.17
C PHE A 9 4.01 -27.85 0.07
N VAL A 10 4.67 -28.26 1.15
CA VAL A 10 5.44 -29.52 1.18
C VAL A 10 4.54 -30.76 1.00
N GLY A 11 3.35 -30.76 1.59
CA GLY A 11 2.35 -31.81 1.41
C GLY A 11 1.93 -31.99 -0.05
N GLU A 12 1.82 -30.88 -0.79
CA GLU A 12 1.53 -30.85 -2.24
C GLU A 12 2.78 -31.12 -3.12
N GLY A 13 3.91 -31.50 -2.50
CA GLY A 13 5.14 -31.89 -3.21
C GLY A 13 6.11 -30.74 -3.51
N ALA A 14 5.86 -29.53 -3.02
CA ALA A 14 6.81 -28.43 -3.17
C ALA A 14 8.05 -28.63 -2.30
N ARG A 15 9.15 -28.00 -2.72
CA ARG A 15 10.35 -27.82 -1.91
C ARG A 15 10.36 -26.39 -1.40
N VAL A 16 10.51 -26.19 -0.09
CA VAL A 16 10.24 -24.89 0.54
C VAL A 16 11.47 -24.37 1.28
N VAL A 17 11.85 -23.12 1.03
CA VAL A 17 12.68 -22.36 1.98
C VAL A 17 11.72 -21.62 2.91
N ALA A 18 11.68 -22.03 4.17
CA ALA A 18 10.91 -21.35 5.20
C ALA A 18 11.79 -20.25 5.81
N VAL A 19 11.26 -19.03 5.88
CA VAL A 19 11.99 -17.87 6.37
C VAL A 19 11.27 -17.28 7.58
N ASP A 20 12.01 -17.04 8.66
CA ASP A 20 11.51 -16.32 9.84
C ASP A 20 12.69 -15.55 10.48
N VAL A 21 12.40 -14.47 11.20
CA VAL A 21 13.41 -13.78 12.00
C VAL A 21 13.72 -14.56 13.29
N ASN A 22 12.79 -15.41 13.73
CA ASN A 22 12.95 -16.29 14.88
C ASN A 22 13.51 -17.65 14.44
N GLU A 23 14.80 -17.86 14.69
CA GLU A 23 15.53 -19.09 14.38
C GLU A 23 14.86 -20.34 14.96
N GLY A 24 14.49 -20.33 16.23
CA GLY A 24 13.81 -21.47 16.86
C GLY A 24 12.49 -21.80 16.17
N ALA A 25 11.67 -20.78 15.87
CA ALA A 25 10.37 -20.97 15.26
C ALA A 25 10.44 -21.51 13.82
N VAL A 26 11.43 -21.10 13.03
CA VAL A 26 11.63 -21.61 11.67
C VAL A 26 12.20 -23.03 11.68
N HIS A 27 13.14 -23.33 12.57
CA HIS A 27 13.67 -24.69 12.75
C HIS A 27 12.57 -25.66 13.18
N ASP A 28 11.75 -25.28 14.16
CA ASP A 28 10.59 -26.07 14.60
C ASP A 28 9.59 -26.33 13.46
N THR A 29 9.39 -25.33 12.60
CA THR A 29 8.45 -25.42 11.47
C THR A 29 8.90 -26.49 10.46
N VAL A 30 10.21 -26.63 10.22
CA VAL A 30 10.76 -27.54 9.22
C VAL A 30 11.25 -28.87 9.79
N ALA A 31 11.35 -29.03 11.11
CA ALA A 31 11.90 -30.22 11.76
C ALA A 31 11.26 -31.54 11.29
N SER A 32 9.94 -31.52 11.05
CA SER A 32 9.19 -32.68 10.54
C SER A 32 9.17 -32.79 9.00
N LEU A 33 9.81 -31.87 8.29
CA LEU A 33 9.79 -31.73 6.83
C LEU A 33 11.20 -31.87 6.21
N ALA A 34 12.12 -32.52 6.93
CA ALA A 34 13.52 -32.64 6.56
C ALA A 34 13.73 -33.13 5.11
N GLY A 35 14.63 -32.48 4.37
CA GLY A 35 14.91 -32.76 2.96
C GLY A 35 13.90 -32.22 1.96
N LYS A 36 12.74 -31.71 2.42
CA LYS A 36 11.74 -31.02 1.59
C LYS A 36 11.57 -29.55 1.97
N ALA A 37 11.92 -29.17 3.20
CA ALA A 37 12.00 -27.79 3.62
C ALA A 37 13.36 -27.45 4.26
N LEU A 38 13.82 -26.22 4.02
CA LEU A 38 15.01 -25.66 4.64
C LEU A 38 14.63 -24.46 5.52
N PRO A 39 15.16 -24.36 6.75
CA PRO A 39 15.01 -23.17 7.56
C PRO A 39 16.05 -22.12 7.14
N VAL A 40 15.62 -20.87 7.04
CA VAL A 40 16.51 -19.71 6.92
C VAL A 40 16.09 -18.65 7.92
N THR A 41 16.99 -18.28 8.81
CA THR A 41 16.79 -17.16 9.73
C THR A 41 17.17 -15.87 9.02
N ALA A 42 16.21 -14.98 8.81
CA ALA A 42 16.45 -13.71 8.12
C ALA A 42 15.43 -12.65 8.50
N ASP A 43 15.88 -11.39 8.51
CA ASP A 43 15.01 -10.24 8.68
C ASP A 43 14.65 -9.64 7.32
N VAL A 44 13.38 -9.74 6.95
CA VAL A 44 12.89 -9.24 5.65
C VAL A 44 13.01 -7.72 5.52
N THR A 45 13.24 -6.97 6.59
CA THR A 45 13.51 -5.53 6.51
C THR A 45 14.91 -5.19 5.99
N ARG A 46 15.77 -6.19 5.79
CA ARG A 46 17.14 -6.04 5.31
C ARG A 46 17.27 -6.63 3.90
N ASP A 47 17.55 -5.78 2.91
CA ASP A 47 17.70 -6.17 1.49
C ASP A 47 18.67 -7.35 1.30
N GLY A 48 19.83 -7.30 2.00
CA GLY A 48 20.86 -8.32 1.92
C GLY A 48 20.41 -9.69 2.47
N ASP A 49 19.65 -9.71 3.57
CA ASP A 49 19.14 -10.94 4.17
C ASP A 49 18.16 -11.63 3.20
N VAL A 50 17.29 -10.85 2.56
CA VAL A 50 16.33 -11.36 1.56
C VAL A 50 17.03 -11.90 0.31
N ALA A 51 18.07 -11.20 -0.17
CA ALA A 51 18.90 -11.68 -1.27
C ALA A 51 19.52 -13.05 -0.97
N VAL A 52 20.02 -13.25 0.25
CA VAL A 52 20.58 -14.53 0.72
C VAL A 52 19.49 -15.61 0.78
N CYS A 53 18.28 -15.29 1.22
CA CYS A 53 17.16 -16.25 1.26
C CYS A 53 16.83 -16.79 -0.13
N VAL A 54 16.66 -15.89 -1.11
CA VAL A 54 16.34 -16.28 -2.49
C VAL A 54 17.47 -17.09 -3.09
N ARG A 55 18.72 -16.66 -2.91
CA ARG A 55 19.89 -17.41 -3.39
C ARG A 55 19.96 -18.80 -2.77
N THR A 56 19.70 -18.94 -1.47
CA THR A 56 19.66 -20.25 -0.79
C THR A 56 18.64 -21.20 -1.43
N ALA A 57 17.47 -20.69 -1.81
CA ALA A 57 16.45 -21.49 -2.50
C ALA A 57 16.95 -21.99 -3.86
N VAL A 58 17.56 -21.10 -4.66
CA VAL A 58 18.08 -21.44 -5.99
C VAL A 58 19.28 -22.37 -5.90
N ASP A 59 20.25 -22.10 -5.03
CA ASP A 59 21.47 -22.92 -4.90
C ASP A 59 21.14 -24.34 -4.43
N HIS A 60 20.15 -24.48 -3.54
CA HIS A 60 19.81 -25.79 -2.97
C HIS A 60 18.79 -26.58 -3.81
N PHE A 61 17.78 -25.91 -4.40
CA PHE A 61 16.72 -26.59 -5.14
C PHE A 61 16.79 -26.42 -6.66
N GLY A 62 17.71 -25.60 -7.15
CA GLY A 62 18.02 -25.38 -8.57
C GLY A 62 17.22 -24.27 -9.25
N LYS A 63 16.08 -23.87 -8.69
CA LYS A 63 15.21 -22.82 -9.25
C LYS A 63 14.23 -22.26 -8.20
N LEU A 64 13.54 -21.19 -8.58
CA LEU A 64 12.43 -20.62 -7.82
C LEU A 64 11.17 -20.60 -8.68
N ASP A 65 10.06 -21.18 -8.18
CA ASP A 65 8.77 -21.23 -8.89
C ASP A 65 7.69 -20.35 -8.24
N VAL A 66 7.77 -20.13 -6.92
CA VAL A 66 6.76 -19.43 -6.13
C VAL A 66 7.41 -18.52 -5.09
N LEU A 67 6.93 -17.28 -5.00
CA LEU A 67 7.15 -16.38 -3.87
C LEU A 67 5.87 -16.29 -3.04
N TYR A 68 5.94 -16.63 -1.77
CA TYR A 68 4.84 -16.52 -0.81
C TYR A 68 5.16 -15.47 0.25
N ASN A 69 4.86 -14.20 -0.06
CA ASN A 69 5.16 -13.05 0.78
C ASN A 69 4.13 -12.91 1.90
N ASN A 70 4.33 -13.69 2.97
CA ASN A 70 3.48 -13.73 4.16
C ASN A 70 4.05 -12.94 5.35
N ALA A 71 5.35 -12.68 5.38
CA ALA A 71 5.98 -11.96 6.47
C ALA A 71 5.22 -10.65 6.74
N GLY A 72 4.87 -10.41 8.00
CA GLY A 72 4.09 -9.27 8.39
C GLY A 72 3.90 -9.19 9.89
N ILE A 73 3.75 -7.96 10.39
CA ILE A 73 3.40 -7.67 11.77
C ILE A 73 2.03 -7.00 11.84
N PHE A 74 1.38 -7.23 12.95
CA PHE A 74 0.24 -6.48 13.46
C PHE A 74 0.61 -6.17 14.92
N ASP A 75 1.02 -4.93 15.18
CA ASP A 75 1.49 -4.52 16.51
C ASP A 75 0.28 -4.14 17.36
N GLU A 76 0.17 -4.67 18.58
CA GLU A 76 -0.98 -4.39 19.46
C GLU A 76 -1.09 -2.91 19.84
N ALA A 77 0.01 -2.17 19.74
CA ALA A 77 0.04 -0.73 19.96
C ALA A 77 -0.28 0.08 18.68
N ASP A 78 -0.58 -0.56 17.55
CA ASP A 78 -1.16 0.10 16.38
C ASP A 78 -2.63 0.41 16.64
N GLU A 79 -2.93 1.70 16.82
CA GLU A 79 -4.26 2.20 17.11
C GLU A 79 -4.71 3.15 15.98
N SER A 80 -5.32 4.28 16.37
CA SER A 80 -5.72 5.33 15.46
C SER A 80 -4.49 6.15 15.04
N VAL A 81 -4.54 6.75 13.85
CA VAL A 81 -3.54 7.72 13.35
C VAL A 81 -3.28 8.85 14.35
N LEU A 82 -4.25 9.13 15.23
CA LEU A 82 -4.13 10.13 16.29
C LEU A 82 -3.12 9.75 17.38
N THR A 83 -2.92 8.46 17.63
CA THR A 83 -2.16 7.92 18.78
C THR A 83 -1.01 7.03 18.37
N THR A 84 -1.09 6.32 17.23
CA THR A 84 -0.01 5.49 16.71
C THR A 84 1.29 6.29 16.62
N THR A 85 2.36 5.69 17.14
CA THR A 85 3.70 6.29 17.16
C THR A 85 4.41 6.08 15.83
N ASP A 86 5.36 6.96 15.53
CA ASP A 86 6.22 6.84 14.37
C ASP A 86 6.97 5.51 14.34
N ALA A 87 7.47 5.03 15.48
CA ALA A 87 8.20 3.78 15.57
C ALA A 87 7.33 2.58 15.14
N ILE A 88 6.07 2.53 15.59
CA ILE A 88 5.13 1.46 15.21
C ILE A 88 4.78 1.57 13.73
N TRP A 89 4.54 2.79 13.25
CA TRP A 89 4.23 3.05 11.84
C TRP A 89 5.36 2.60 10.92
N ASP A 90 6.59 3.04 11.22
CA ASP A 90 7.77 2.77 10.42
C ASP A 90 8.12 1.28 10.44
N ARG A 91 8.05 0.63 11.60
CA ARG A 91 8.23 -0.82 11.73
C ARG A 91 7.22 -1.60 10.90
N THR A 92 5.94 -1.20 10.96
CA THR A 92 4.86 -1.86 10.20
C THR A 92 5.07 -1.74 8.71
N MET A 93 5.42 -0.55 8.21
CA MET A 93 5.70 -0.33 6.79
C MET A 93 6.98 -1.04 6.32
N ALA A 94 8.02 -1.04 7.16
CA ALA A 94 9.28 -1.73 6.87
C ALA A 94 9.06 -3.24 6.68
N ILE A 95 8.29 -3.89 7.56
CA ILE A 95 8.07 -5.33 7.47
C ILE A 95 7.02 -5.67 6.41
N ASN A 96 5.84 -5.05 6.47
CA ASN A 96 4.69 -5.47 5.66
C ASN A 96 4.79 -5.06 4.19
N VAL A 97 5.51 -3.97 3.89
CA VAL A 97 5.57 -3.39 2.54
C VAL A 97 6.99 -3.45 1.98
N LYS A 98 7.98 -2.87 2.67
CA LYS A 98 9.36 -2.83 2.18
C LYS A 98 9.99 -4.22 2.12
N GLY A 99 9.78 -5.05 3.14
CA GLY A 99 10.26 -6.43 3.12
C GLY A 99 9.63 -7.28 2.01
N LEU A 100 8.34 -7.09 1.73
CA LEU A 100 7.70 -7.70 0.56
C LEU A 100 8.29 -7.19 -0.76
N ALA A 101 8.58 -5.90 -0.85
CA ALA A 101 9.24 -5.31 -2.02
C ALA A 101 10.62 -5.94 -2.25
N PHE A 102 11.43 -6.16 -1.21
CA PHE A 102 12.71 -6.87 -1.31
C PHE A 102 12.54 -8.32 -1.76
N CYS A 103 11.54 -9.05 -1.24
CA CYS A 103 11.27 -10.41 -1.70
C CYS A 103 10.97 -10.44 -3.20
N CYS A 104 10.18 -9.48 -3.70
CA CYS A 104 9.92 -9.33 -5.13
C CYS A 104 11.17 -8.92 -5.91
N LYS A 105 11.97 -7.98 -5.39
CA LYS A 105 13.22 -7.49 -5.98
C LYS A 105 14.19 -8.63 -6.32
N HIS A 106 14.39 -9.55 -5.37
CA HIS A 106 15.32 -10.67 -5.56
C HIS A 106 14.67 -11.90 -6.19
N GLY A 107 13.40 -12.17 -5.89
CA GLY A 107 12.74 -13.38 -6.35
C GLY A 107 12.23 -13.32 -7.79
N ILE A 108 11.67 -12.19 -8.25
CA ILE A 108 11.11 -12.09 -9.61
C ILE A 108 12.15 -12.41 -10.70
N PRO A 109 13.41 -11.93 -10.62
CA PRO A 109 14.44 -12.33 -11.58
C PRO A 109 14.64 -13.86 -11.67
N GLU A 110 14.61 -14.56 -10.54
CA GLU A 110 14.75 -16.02 -10.49
C GLU A 110 13.52 -16.75 -11.02
N LEU A 111 12.30 -16.22 -10.78
CA LEU A 111 11.08 -16.73 -11.40
C LEU A 111 11.12 -16.60 -12.94
N ILE A 112 11.66 -15.49 -13.45
CA ILE A 112 11.82 -15.28 -14.90
C ILE A 112 12.82 -16.29 -15.47
N LYS A 113 13.95 -16.52 -14.80
CA LYS A 113 14.94 -17.54 -15.21
C LYS A 113 14.35 -18.96 -15.21
N ALA A 114 13.43 -19.25 -14.29
CA ALA A 114 12.72 -20.52 -14.22
C ALA A 114 11.66 -20.71 -15.36
N GLY A 115 11.43 -19.67 -16.18
CA GLY A 115 10.47 -19.70 -17.28
C GLY A 115 9.06 -19.22 -16.92
N GLY A 116 8.88 -18.62 -15.73
CA GLY A 116 7.60 -18.16 -15.22
C GLY A 116 7.40 -18.53 -13.75
N GLY A 117 6.38 -17.97 -13.11
CA GLY A 117 6.16 -18.24 -11.69
C GLY A 117 4.94 -17.56 -11.09
N SER A 118 4.82 -17.69 -9.76
CA SER A 118 3.72 -17.11 -8.99
C SER A 118 4.22 -16.30 -7.81
N VAL A 119 3.84 -15.02 -7.74
CA VAL A 119 3.99 -14.15 -6.57
C VAL A 119 2.66 -14.08 -5.85
N ILE A 120 2.65 -14.47 -4.58
CA ILE A 120 1.49 -14.47 -3.70
C ILE A 120 1.78 -13.54 -2.54
N ASN A 121 1.04 -12.44 -2.45
CA ASN A 121 1.22 -11.42 -1.44
C ASN A 121 0.08 -11.48 -0.42
N ILE A 122 0.41 -11.53 0.88
CA ILE A 122 -0.62 -11.56 1.92
C ILE A 122 -0.99 -10.13 2.33
N ALA A 123 -2.14 -9.69 1.84
CA ALA A 123 -2.79 -8.44 2.21
C ALA A 123 -3.70 -8.67 3.44
N SER A 124 -4.84 -7.97 3.51
CA SER A 124 -5.88 -8.19 4.51
C SER A 124 -7.20 -7.59 4.02
N PHE A 125 -8.34 -8.13 4.47
CA PHE A 125 -9.65 -7.56 4.14
C PHE A 125 -9.79 -6.10 4.63
N VAL A 126 -9.12 -5.70 5.72
CA VAL A 126 -9.14 -4.31 6.22
C VAL A 126 -8.48 -3.31 5.26
N ALA A 127 -7.74 -3.77 4.25
CA ALA A 127 -7.27 -2.92 3.17
C ALA A 127 -8.38 -2.59 2.15
N LEU A 128 -9.40 -3.45 2.07
CA LEU A 128 -10.52 -3.32 1.14
C LEU A 128 -11.70 -2.57 1.77
N VAL A 129 -11.91 -2.72 3.08
CA VAL A 129 -13.01 -2.12 3.85
C VAL A 129 -12.48 -1.44 5.11
N GLY A 130 -13.20 -0.48 5.68
CA GLY A 130 -12.81 0.11 6.97
C GLY A 130 -13.10 -0.81 8.16
N CYS A 131 -12.37 -0.63 9.26
CA CYS A 131 -12.54 -1.38 10.50
C CYS A 131 -12.89 -0.44 11.66
N THR A 132 -13.77 -0.87 12.56
CA THR A 132 -14.16 -0.09 13.76
C THR A 132 -13.11 -0.14 14.86
N VAL A 133 -12.25 -1.15 14.86
CA VAL A 133 -11.07 -1.22 15.72
C VAL A 133 -9.91 -0.53 14.99
N PRO A 134 -9.38 0.59 15.51
CA PRO A 134 -8.29 1.32 14.88
C PRO A 134 -7.02 0.47 14.76
N GLN A 135 -6.40 0.48 13.59
CA GLN A 135 -5.16 -0.23 13.23
C GLN A 135 -4.58 0.41 11.97
N ASP A 136 -4.31 1.71 12.05
CA ASP A 136 -4.14 2.55 10.86
C ASP A 136 -2.83 2.29 10.12
N ALA A 137 -1.73 2.00 10.83
CA ALA A 137 -0.48 1.64 10.18
C ALA A 137 -0.61 0.31 9.43
N TYR A 138 -1.22 -0.68 10.07
CA TYR A 138 -1.47 -2.00 9.48
C TYR A 138 -2.40 -1.89 8.27
N THR A 139 -3.53 -1.19 8.40
CA THR A 139 -4.51 -0.99 7.32
C THR A 139 -3.86 -0.32 6.11
N ALA A 140 -3.11 0.76 6.33
CA ALA A 140 -2.36 1.44 5.28
C ALA A 140 -1.34 0.50 4.61
N SER A 141 -0.57 -0.27 5.40
CA SER A 141 0.42 -1.21 4.88
C SER A 141 -0.22 -2.28 3.98
N LYS A 142 -1.38 -2.82 4.34
CA LYS A 142 -2.07 -3.85 3.55
C LYS A 142 -2.74 -3.26 2.30
N GLY A 143 -3.16 -1.99 2.33
CA GLY A 143 -3.56 -1.23 1.14
C GLY A 143 -2.41 -1.09 0.13
N ALA A 144 -1.20 -0.83 0.63
CA ALA A 144 0.01 -0.76 -0.20
C ALA A 144 0.31 -2.09 -0.90
N VAL A 145 0.18 -3.20 -0.17
CA VAL A 145 0.38 -4.56 -0.71
C VAL A 145 -0.59 -4.85 -1.88
N ILE A 146 -1.87 -4.47 -1.76
CA ILE A 146 -2.86 -4.69 -2.83
C ILE A 146 -2.47 -3.91 -4.10
N ALA A 147 -2.16 -2.62 -3.95
CA ALA A 147 -1.79 -1.78 -5.09
C ALA A 147 -0.49 -2.26 -5.76
N LEU A 148 0.55 -2.56 -4.96
CA LEU A 148 1.81 -3.09 -5.47
C LEU A 148 1.62 -4.40 -6.23
N THR A 149 0.77 -5.30 -5.73
CA THR A 149 0.49 -6.57 -6.41
C THR A 149 -0.08 -6.36 -7.82
N LYS A 150 -1.00 -5.39 -8.00
CA LYS A 150 -1.54 -5.05 -9.33
C LYS A 150 -0.45 -4.50 -10.25
N SER A 151 0.42 -3.65 -9.72
CA SER A 151 1.57 -3.12 -10.45
C SER A 151 2.46 -4.26 -10.96
N LEU A 152 2.85 -5.18 -10.07
CA LEU A 152 3.68 -6.34 -10.41
C LEU A 152 3.00 -7.26 -11.44
N ALA A 153 1.68 -7.46 -11.33
CA ALA A 153 0.93 -8.27 -12.31
C ALA A 153 0.99 -7.67 -13.71
N VAL A 154 0.83 -6.35 -13.84
CA VAL A 154 0.90 -5.65 -15.14
C VAL A 154 2.33 -5.62 -15.67
N GLN A 155 3.33 -5.34 -14.83
CA GLN A 155 4.73 -5.26 -15.26
C GLN A 155 5.30 -6.60 -15.72
N PHE A 156 5.01 -7.68 -15.00
CA PHE A 156 5.70 -8.97 -15.20
C PHE A 156 4.82 -10.06 -15.81
N GLY A 157 3.53 -9.78 -16.07
CA GLY A 157 2.61 -10.73 -16.70
C GLY A 157 3.10 -11.22 -18.07
N ALA A 158 3.59 -10.32 -18.92
CA ALA A 158 4.17 -10.67 -20.23
C ALA A 158 5.45 -11.53 -20.13
N LYS A 159 6.08 -11.57 -18.95
CA LYS A 159 7.24 -12.41 -18.64
C LYS A 159 6.85 -13.73 -17.93
N GLY A 160 5.57 -14.10 -17.97
CA GLY A 160 5.06 -15.35 -17.37
C GLY A 160 4.93 -15.31 -15.85
N ILE A 161 4.97 -14.13 -15.22
CA ILE A 161 4.85 -13.99 -13.77
C ILE A 161 3.43 -13.60 -13.39
N ARG A 162 2.76 -14.45 -12.61
CA ARG A 162 1.43 -14.17 -12.05
C ARG A 162 1.61 -13.55 -10.67
N SER A 163 0.96 -12.42 -10.40
CA SER A 163 1.01 -11.75 -9.09
C SER A 163 -0.40 -11.58 -8.53
N ASN A 164 -0.66 -12.15 -7.35
CA ASN A 164 -1.98 -12.11 -6.71
C ASN A 164 -1.87 -11.75 -5.23
N ALA A 165 -2.90 -11.07 -4.71
CA ALA A 165 -3.00 -10.70 -3.30
C ALA A 165 -4.13 -11.49 -2.66
N ILE A 166 -3.83 -12.17 -1.56
CA ILE A 166 -4.85 -12.80 -0.73
C ILE A 166 -5.23 -11.79 0.35
N CYS A 167 -6.52 -11.55 0.54
CA CYS A 167 -7.04 -10.65 1.57
C CYS A 167 -7.83 -11.46 2.59
N PRO A 168 -7.18 -12.13 3.56
CA PRO A 168 -7.89 -12.92 4.54
C PRO A 168 -8.86 -12.06 5.34
N GLY A 169 -10.03 -12.62 5.66
CA GLY A 169 -10.91 -12.11 6.71
C GLY A 169 -10.31 -12.36 8.11
N PRO A 170 -11.05 -12.07 9.18
CA PRO A 170 -10.63 -12.45 10.53
C PRO A 170 -10.37 -13.95 10.59
N ILE A 171 -9.12 -14.34 10.85
CA ILE A 171 -8.74 -15.73 11.09
C ILE A 171 -8.62 -15.90 12.60
N GLU A 172 -9.25 -16.93 13.17
CA GLU A 172 -9.04 -17.28 14.57
C GLU A 172 -7.55 -17.55 14.83
N THR A 173 -6.93 -16.69 15.62
CA THR A 173 -5.57 -16.87 16.13
C THR A 173 -5.58 -16.69 17.66
N PRO A 174 -4.64 -17.32 18.40
CA PRO A 174 -4.53 -17.15 19.85
C PRO A 174 -4.40 -15.68 20.31
N LEU A 175 -3.94 -14.79 19.41
CA LEU A 175 -3.74 -13.35 19.64
C LEU A 175 -5.07 -12.55 19.78
N MET A 176 -6.22 -13.11 19.40
CA MET A 176 -7.49 -12.38 19.37
C MET A 176 -8.31 -12.48 20.68
N ARG A 177 -7.74 -13.11 21.73
CA ARG A 177 -8.46 -13.45 22.97
C ARG A 177 -8.30 -12.43 24.11
N ASP A 178 -7.34 -11.52 24.02
CA ASP A 178 -6.96 -10.62 25.14
C ASP A 178 -7.30 -9.12 24.95
N LEU A 179 -7.82 -8.71 23.78
CA LEU A 179 -7.96 -7.28 23.40
C LEU A 179 -9.32 -6.63 23.73
N LEU A 180 -9.93 -6.92 24.88
CA LEU A 180 -11.23 -6.30 25.26
C LEU A 180 -11.41 -6.09 26.78
N LYS A 181 -10.60 -5.22 27.41
CA LYS A 181 -10.87 -4.73 28.79
C LYS A 181 -10.19 -3.38 29.11
N ASP A 182 -10.74 -2.22 28.72
CA ASP A 182 -10.64 -1.00 29.56
C ASP A 182 -11.54 0.17 29.09
N GLU A 183 -12.18 0.85 30.04
CA GLU A 183 -13.21 1.91 29.88
C GLU A 183 -12.70 3.33 30.25
N ASN A 184 -11.45 3.50 30.68
CA ASN A 184 -11.04 4.73 31.41
C ASN A 184 -10.51 5.94 30.60
N LYS A 185 -10.42 5.91 29.26
CA LYS A 185 -9.76 6.99 28.50
C LYS A 185 -10.71 8.07 27.94
N LYS A 186 -11.59 8.66 28.78
CA LYS A 186 -12.65 9.58 28.30
C LYS A 186 -12.54 11.07 28.65
N ARG A 187 -11.59 11.57 29.45
CA ARG A 187 -11.85 12.87 30.14
C ARG A 187 -10.92 14.08 30.01
N LEU A 188 -9.88 14.15 29.18
CA LEU A 188 -8.99 15.32 29.26
C LEU A 188 -8.42 15.82 27.93
N ARG A 189 -9.18 16.59 27.13
CA ARG A 189 -8.63 17.46 26.06
C ARG A 189 -9.51 18.68 25.74
N LEU A 190 -9.18 19.87 26.23
CA LEU A 190 -9.72 21.18 25.78
C LEU A 190 -8.62 22.27 25.79
N ASN A 191 -8.66 23.16 24.76
CA ASN A 191 -7.93 24.43 24.50
C ASN A 191 -6.53 24.32 23.81
N ARG A 192 -6.13 25.02 22.72
CA ARG A 192 -6.63 26.09 21.81
C ARG A 192 -5.78 26.10 20.50
N ILE A 193 -6.30 26.64 19.38
CA ILE A 193 -5.82 26.54 17.97
C ILE A 193 -4.82 27.66 17.55
N PRO A 194 -3.76 27.34 16.78
CA PRO A 194 -3.00 28.29 15.96
C PRO A 194 -2.99 27.88 14.45
N MET A 195 -3.33 28.79 13.50
CA MET A 195 -2.64 28.94 12.17
C MET A 195 -3.36 29.76 11.07
N GLY A 196 -4.62 30.18 11.21
CA GLY A 196 -5.16 31.38 10.51
C GLY A 196 -4.98 31.59 8.99
N ARG A 197 -4.77 30.56 8.14
CA ARG A 197 -4.82 30.68 6.66
C ARG A 197 -4.99 29.34 5.92
N PHE A 198 -5.48 29.40 4.67
CA PHE A 198 -5.65 28.27 3.74
C PHE A 198 -4.43 28.09 2.79
N GLY A 199 -4.28 26.89 2.19
CA GLY A 199 -3.23 26.51 1.22
C GLY A 199 -3.62 26.67 -0.26
N HIS A 200 -2.65 26.64 -1.19
CA HIS A 200 -2.81 27.00 -2.62
C HIS A 200 -2.64 25.80 -3.57
N ALA A 201 -3.21 25.88 -4.78
CA ALA A 201 -3.17 24.80 -5.79
C ALA A 201 -1.75 24.43 -6.27
N GLU A 202 -0.78 25.34 -6.08
CA GLU A 202 0.65 25.13 -6.34
C GLU A 202 1.26 24.05 -5.44
N ASP A 203 0.65 23.80 -4.27
CA ASP A 203 1.11 22.82 -3.28
C ASP A 203 0.92 21.35 -3.75
N ILE A 204 0.21 21.12 -4.86
CA ILE A 204 -0.01 19.79 -5.48
C ILE A 204 1.05 19.47 -6.57
N VAL A 205 1.81 20.47 -7.05
CA VAL A 205 2.69 20.33 -8.23
C VAL A 205 4.05 19.70 -7.90
N SER A 206 4.42 19.60 -6.62
CA SER A 206 5.70 19.00 -6.19
C SER A 206 5.83 17.50 -6.49
N LEU A 207 4.72 16.76 -6.61
CA LEU A 207 4.76 15.29 -6.74
C LEU A 207 5.20 14.78 -8.13
N ALA A 208 4.98 15.55 -9.20
CA ALA A 208 5.25 15.09 -10.57
C ALA A 208 6.76 15.01 -10.88
N VAL A 209 7.58 15.89 -10.28
CA VAL A 209 9.05 15.90 -10.46
C VAL A 209 9.70 14.66 -9.81
N TYR A 210 9.07 14.06 -8.80
CA TYR A 210 9.61 12.89 -8.09
C TYR A 210 9.27 11.55 -8.74
N LEU A 211 8.23 11.50 -9.60
CA LEU A 211 7.90 10.28 -10.36
C LEU A 211 9.01 9.88 -11.32
N GLU A 212 9.90 10.80 -11.73
CA GLU A 212 11.00 10.48 -12.65
C GLU A 212 12.10 9.61 -12.02
N ALA A 213 12.15 9.50 -10.68
CA ALA A 213 13.13 8.67 -9.98
C ALA A 213 12.54 7.36 -9.43
N ASP A 214 11.21 7.23 -9.33
CA ASP A 214 10.57 5.99 -8.89
C ASP A 214 10.44 5.02 -10.06
N GLU A 215 11.04 3.86 -9.93
CA GLU A 215 11.12 2.86 -10.99
C GLU A 215 10.49 1.52 -10.55
N SER A 216 10.90 0.43 -11.19
CA SER A 216 10.46 -0.92 -10.83
C SER A 216 11.03 -1.30 -9.47
N VAL A 217 10.33 -2.17 -8.74
CA VAL A 217 10.82 -2.75 -7.48
C VAL A 217 12.21 -3.40 -7.61
N LEU A 218 12.59 -3.78 -8.84
CA LEU A 218 13.90 -4.35 -9.15
C LEU A 218 15.06 -3.34 -9.07
N THR A 219 14.78 -2.05 -9.36
CA THR A 219 15.80 -1.01 -9.52
C THR A 219 15.63 0.16 -8.54
N THR A 220 14.43 0.38 -8.01
CA THR A 220 14.15 1.47 -7.08
C THR A 220 15.02 1.33 -5.82
N THR A 221 15.56 2.45 -5.33
CA THR A 221 16.43 2.46 -4.15
C THR A 221 15.63 2.59 -2.87
N ASP A 222 16.18 2.09 -1.76
CA ASP A 222 15.63 2.28 -0.41
C ASP A 222 15.31 3.74 -0.10
N ALA A 223 16.20 4.66 -0.46
CA ALA A 223 16.02 6.08 -0.20
C ALA A 223 14.80 6.65 -0.94
N ILE A 224 14.56 6.21 -2.18
CA ILE A 224 13.40 6.65 -2.98
C ILE A 224 12.11 6.04 -2.43
N TRP A 225 12.15 4.74 -2.08
CA TRP A 225 11.03 4.04 -1.47
C TRP A 225 10.61 4.69 -0.14
N ASP A 226 11.55 4.85 0.78
CA ASP A 226 11.32 5.38 2.12
C ASP A 226 10.83 6.83 2.05
N ARG A 227 11.44 7.64 1.18
CA ARG A 227 11.01 9.03 0.96
C ARG A 227 9.58 9.09 0.41
N THR A 228 9.23 8.23 -0.55
CA THR A 228 7.89 8.19 -1.15
C THR A 228 6.84 7.83 -0.11
N MET A 229 7.10 6.81 0.72
CA MET A 229 6.20 6.41 1.81
C MET A 229 6.10 7.49 2.90
N ALA A 230 7.23 8.10 3.26
CA ALA A 230 7.28 9.17 4.25
C ALA A 230 6.46 10.39 3.81
N ILE A 231 6.53 10.78 2.54
CA ILE A 231 5.77 11.92 2.02
C ILE A 231 4.30 11.55 1.85
N ASN A 232 4.01 10.51 1.09
CA ASN A 232 2.64 10.25 0.61
C ASN A 232 1.75 9.59 1.65
N VAL A 233 2.32 8.83 2.58
CA VAL A 233 1.55 8.07 3.57
C VAL A 233 1.75 8.64 4.96
N LYS A 234 2.99 8.73 5.44
CA LYS A 234 3.26 9.25 6.80
C LYS A 234 2.94 10.74 6.92
N GLY A 235 3.28 11.55 5.91
CA GLY A 235 2.91 12.96 5.85
C GLY A 235 1.40 13.17 5.87
N LEU A 236 0.65 12.39 5.10
CA LEU A 236 -0.82 12.41 5.12
C LEU A 236 -1.38 11.98 6.47
N ALA A 237 -0.81 10.94 7.08
CA ALA A 237 -1.16 10.50 8.41
C ALA A 237 -0.94 11.61 9.45
N PHE A 238 0.14 12.38 9.37
CA PHE A 238 0.37 13.56 10.22
C PHE A 238 -0.66 14.66 10.00
N CYS A 239 -0.99 14.98 8.75
CA CYS A 239 -2.07 15.93 8.45
C CYS A 239 -3.39 15.48 9.08
N CYS A 240 -3.73 14.20 8.99
CA CYS A 240 -4.93 13.65 9.62
C CYS A 240 -4.85 13.66 11.15
N LYS A 241 -3.70 13.27 11.72
CA LYS A 241 -3.40 13.23 13.16
C LYS A 241 -3.67 14.57 13.84
N HIS A 242 -3.29 15.66 13.16
CA HIS A 242 -3.44 17.01 13.72
C HIS A 242 -4.71 17.72 13.23
N GLY A 243 -5.19 17.42 12.01
CA GLY A 243 -6.37 18.07 11.42
C GLY A 243 -7.71 17.51 11.90
N ILE A 244 -7.87 16.19 11.98
CA ILE A 244 -9.13 15.55 12.36
C ILE A 244 -9.64 16.02 13.74
N PRO A 245 -8.79 16.12 14.78
CA PRO A 245 -9.23 16.64 16.07
C PRO A 245 -9.82 18.05 15.99
N GLU A 246 -9.30 18.91 15.12
CA GLU A 246 -9.82 20.28 14.95
C GLU A 246 -11.13 20.30 14.15
N LEU A 247 -11.27 19.45 13.13
CA LEU A 247 -12.55 19.28 12.43
C LEU A 247 -13.65 18.80 13.38
N ILE A 248 -13.34 17.86 14.28
CA ILE A 248 -14.30 17.39 15.29
C ILE A 248 -14.72 18.54 16.20
N LYS A 249 -13.78 19.38 16.65
CA LYS A 249 -14.08 20.55 17.49
C LYS A 249 -14.94 21.59 16.76
N ALA A 250 -14.79 21.70 15.43
CA ALA A 250 -15.59 22.58 14.59
C ALA A 250 -17.03 22.06 14.35
N GLY A 251 -17.38 20.87 14.83
CA GLY A 251 -18.72 20.28 14.70
C GLY A 251 -18.83 19.25 13.59
N GLY A 252 -17.73 18.89 12.93
CA GLY A 252 -17.70 17.96 11.80
C GLY A 252 -16.83 18.51 10.66
N GLY A 253 -16.61 17.71 9.64
CA GLY A 253 -15.80 18.14 8.51
C GLY A 253 -15.53 17.06 7.47
N SER A 254 -14.76 17.44 6.46
CA SER A 254 -14.38 16.56 5.36
C SER A 254 -12.86 16.46 5.26
N VAL A 255 -12.35 15.23 5.26
CA VAL A 255 -10.96 14.88 4.98
C VAL A 255 -10.89 14.41 3.53
N ILE A 256 -10.18 15.14 2.68
CA ILE A 256 -10.04 14.84 1.26
C ILE A 256 -8.61 14.43 1.00
N ASN A 257 -8.41 13.15 0.74
CA ASN A 257 -7.09 12.58 0.47
C ASN A 257 -6.86 12.46 -1.03
N ILE A 258 -5.61 12.68 -1.48
CA ILE A 258 -5.23 12.51 -2.88
C ILE A 258 -4.54 11.15 -3.05
N ALA A 259 -5.28 10.19 -3.59
CA ALA A 259 -4.77 8.89 -4.03
C ALA A 259 -4.26 8.98 -5.48
N SER A 260 -4.48 7.93 -6.28
CA SER A 260 -4.21 7.93 -7.73
C SER A 260 -4.92 6.76 -8.39
N PHE A 261 -5.30 6.91 -9.66
CA PHE A 261 -5.89 5.82 -10.44
C PHE A 261 -4.96 4.60 -10.53
N VAL A 262 -3.63 4.77 -10.49
CA VAL A 262 -2.67 3.66 -10.54
C VAL A 262 -2.68 2.79 -9.27
N ALA A 263 -3.33 3.20 -8.19
CA ALA A 263 -3.58 2.32 -7.06
C ALA A 263 -4.78 1.38 -7.29
N LEU A 264 -5.68 1.77 -8.21
CA LEU A 264 -6.85 1.00 -8.58
C LEU A 264 -6.54 -0.03 -9.68
N VAL A 265 -5.66 0.34 -10.61
CA VAL A 265 -5.24 -0.46 -11.77
C VAL A 265 -3.71 -0.52 -11.85
N GLY A 266 -3.10 -1.54 -12.48
CA GLY A 266 -1.64 -1.56 -12.66
C GLY A 266 -1.17 -0.63 -13.78
N CYS A 267 0.13 -0.31 -13.81
CA CYS A 267 0.75 0.57 -14.80
C CYS A 267 1.89 -0.14 -15.53
N THR A 268 1.98 0.03 -16.86
CA THR A 268 3.07 -0.52 -17.67
C THR A 268 4.38 0.29 -17.54
N VAL A 269 4.28 1.54 -17.11
CA VAL A 269 5.43 2.36 -16.72
C VAL A 269 5.61 2.16 -15.22
N PRO A 270 6.73 1.58 -14.77
CA PRO A 270 6.93 1.25 -13.37
C PRO A 270 7.07 2.51 -12.52
N GLN A 271 6.41 2.51 -11.37
CA GLN A 271 6.39 3.55 -10.33
C GLN A 271 5.87 2.89 -9.05
N ASP A 272 6.63 1.89 -8.58
CA ASP A 272 6.15 0.90 -7.62
C ASP A 272 6.00 1.46 -6.21
N ALA A 273 6.95 2.30 -5.77
CA ALA A 273 6.85 2.95 -4.47
C ALA A 273 5.64 3.90 -4.42
N TYR A 274 5.43 4.67 -5.49
CA TYR A 274 4.31 5.58 -5.65
C TYR A 274 2.99 4.82 -5.67
N THR A 275 2.87 3.78 -6.49
CA THR A 275 1.66 2.96 -6.61
C THR A 275 1.29 2.33 -5.26
N ALA A 276 2.26 1.76 -4.56
CA ALA A 276 2.07 1.22 -3.21
C ALA A 276 1.60 2.32 -2.23
N SER A 277 2.24 3.49 -2.24
CA SER A 277 1.88 4.60 -1.36
C SER A 277 0.44 5.08 -1.59
N LYS A 278 -0.05 5.13 -2.83
CA LYS A 278 -1.42 5.56 -3.14
C LYS A 278 -2.46 4.49 -2.79
N GLY A 279 -2.09 3.21 -2.83
CA GLY A 279 -2.89 2.12 -2.26
C GLY A 279 -3.07 2.27 -0.75
N ALA A 280 -2.01 2.65 -0.03
CA ALA A 280 -2.05 2.93 1.39
C ALA A 280 -3.02 4.07 1.72
N VAL A 281 -3.01 5.15 0.93
CA VAL A 281 -3.92 6.29 1.09
C VAL A 281 -5.39 5.89 0.92
N ILE A 282 -5.72 5.01 -0.04
CA ILE A 282 -7.10 4.52 -0.23
C ILE A 282 -7.57 3.72 0.99
N ALA A 283 -6.73 2.81 1.48
CA ALA A 283 -7.07 2.01 2.65
C ALA A 283 -7.22 2.88 3.91
N LEU A 284 -6.27 3.79 4.15
CA LEU A 284 -6.32 4.71 5.29
C LEU A 284 -7.58 5.59 5.24
N THR A 285 -7.98 6.09 4.07
CA THR A 285 -9.22 6.87 3.89
C THR A 285 -10.44 6.11 4.39
N LYS A 286 -10.57 4.82 4.07
CA LYS A 286 -11.69 3.99 4.54
C LYS A 286 -11.64 3.78 6.04
N SER A 287 -10.43 3.59 6.60
CA SER A 287 -10.24 3.48 8.04
C SER A 287 -10.69 4.75 8.77
N LEU A 288 -10.25 5.92 8.30
CA LEU A 288 -10.64 7.22 8.87
C LEU A 288 -12.15 7.46 8.74
N ALA A 289 -12.75 7.11 7.61
CA ALA A 289 -14.20 7.21 7.39
C ALA A 289 -15.01 6.41 8.41
N VAL A 290 -14.58 5.18 8.72
CA VAL A 290 -15.23 4.32 9.71
C VAL A 290 -14.98 4.82 11.14
N GLN A 291 -13.73 5.19 11.47
CA GLN A 291 -13.36 5.63 12.81
C GLN A 291 -14.04 6.95 13.22
N PHE A 292 -14.16 7.89 12.29
CA PHE A 292 -14.56 9.26 12.59
C PHE A 292 -15.94 9.64 12.03
N GLY A 293 -16.60 8.75 11.28
CA GLY A 293 -17.95 8.98 10.75
C GLY A 293 -18.98 9.35 11.82
N ALA A 294 -19.02 8.61 12.93
CA ALA A 294 -19.90 8.90 14.07
C ALA A 294 -19.58 10.23 14.79
N LYS A 295 -18.41 10.82 14.51
CA LYS A 295 -17.97 12.13 15.04
C LYS A 295 -18.16 13.25 14.02
N GLY A 296 -18.97 13.03 12.97
CA GLY A 296 -19.28 14.02 11.93
C GLY A 296 -18.14 14.24 10.94
N ILE A 297 -17.14 13.35 10.88
CA ILE A 297 -16.04 13.46 9.91
C ILE A 297 -16.27 12.50 8.75
N ARG A 298 -16.29 13.06 7.56
CA ARG A 298 -16.27 12.30 6.30
C ARG A 298 -14.83 12.20 5.82
N SER A 299 -14.42 11.04 5.33
CA SER A 299 -13.10 10.88 4.70
C SER A 299 -13.25 10.20 3.35
N ASN A 300 -12.82 10.87 2.28
CA ASN A 300 -12.87 10.36 0.93
C ASN A 300 -11.53 10.59 0.22
N ALA A 301 -11.26 9.76 -0.78
CA ALA A 301 -10.07 9.85 -1.61
C ALA A 301 -10.45 10.19 -3.04
N ILE A 302 -9.75 11.15 -3.63
CA ILE A 302 -9.78 11.38 -5.08
C ILE A 302 -8.70 10.52 -5.70
N CYS A 303 -9.01 9.83 -6.79
CA CYS A 303 -8.09 9.07 -7.63
C CYS A 303 -7.97 9.76 -9.00
N PRO A 304 -7.09 10.77 -9.14
CA PRO A 304 -6.88 11.46 -10.41
C PRO A 304 -6.31 10.51 -11.46
N GLY A 305 -6.74 10.70 -12.71
CA GLY A 305 -6.00 10.26 -13.90
C GLY A 305 -4.88 11.23 -14.26
N PRO A 306 -4.31 11.10 -15.47
CA PRO A 306 -3.28 12.01 -15.96
C PRO A 306 -3.79 13.45 -16.09
N ILE A 307 -3.20 14.38 -15.32
CA ILE A 307 -3.51 15.82 -15.32
C ILE A 307 -2.43 16.58 -16.08
N GLU A 308 -2.84 17.52 -16.93
CA GLU A 308 -1.94 18.45 -17.61
C GLU A 308 -1.25 19.33 -16.58
N THR A 309 0.07 19.17 -16.49
CA THR A 309 0.93 19.96 -15.62
C THR A 309 2.02 20.62 -16.43
N PRO A 310 2.64 21.71 -15.93
CA PRO A 310 3.80 22.31 -16.58
C PRO A 310 4.91 21.30 -16.91
N LEU A 311 5.10 20.29 -16.05
CA LEU A 311 6.08 19.22 -16.22
C LEU A 311 5.75 18.28 -17.39
N MET A 312 4.47 18.00 -17.64
CA MET A 312 4.06 17.17 -18.77
C MET A 312 4.29 17.85 -20.12
N ARG A 313 4.43 19.19 -20.19
CA ARG A 313 4.62 19.90 -21.46
C ARG A 313 5.88 19.47 -22.21
N ASP A 314 6.94 19.08 -21.50
CA ASP A 314 8.17 18.56 -22.14
C ASP A 314 8.00 17.12 -22.65
N LEU A 315 7.26 16.29 -21.92
CA LEU A 315 6.94 14.89 -22.30
C LEU A 315 5.93 14.79 -23.46
N LEU A 316 5.21 15.88 -23.73
CA LEU A 316 4.14 16.03 -24.73
C LEU A 316 4.59 16.72 -26.02
N LYS A 317 5.88 17.11 -26.14
CA LYS A 317 6.44 17.69 -27.38
C LYS A 317 6.40 16.73 -28.57
N ASP A 318 6.45 15.43 -28.29
CA ASP A 318 6.29 14.37 -29.28
C ASP A 318 4.80 14.05 -29.46
N GLU A 319 4.22 14.54 -30.56
CA GLU A 319 2.80 14.36 -30.89
C GLU A 319 2.38 12.88 -31.02
N ASN A 320 3.29 11.99 -31.43
CA ASN A 320 2.97 10.56 -31.50
C ASN A 320 2.85 9.96 -30.08
N LYS A 321 3.78 10.27 -29.18
CA LYS A 321 3.71 9.83 -27.78
C LYS A 321 2.52 10.43 -27.05
N LYS A 322 2.20 11.70 -27.32
CA LYS A 322 1.01 12.37 -26.80
C LYS A 322 -0.26 11.66 -27.27
N ARG A 323 -0.39 11.38 -28.58
CA ARG A 323 -1.55 10.67 -29.15
C ARG A 323 -1.70 9.27 -28.57
N LEU A 324 -0.61 8.51 -28.41
CA LEU A 324 -0.64 7.18 -27.78
C LEU A 324 -1.15 7.21 -26.34
N ARG A 325 -0.80 8.25 -25.57
CA ARG A 325 -1.30 8.44 -24.20
C ARG A 325 -2.75 8.87 -24.16
N LEU A 326 -3.13 9.84 -25.00
CA LEU A 326 -4.50 10.32 -25.13
C LEU A 326 -5.45 9.22 -25.60
N ASN A 327 -4.98 8.31 -26.46
CA ASN A 327 -5.78 7.16 -26.88
C ASN A 327 -6.27 6.38 -25.66
N ARG A 328 -5.52 6.28 -24.55
CA ARG A 328 -5.91 5.59 -23.31
C ARG A 328 -6.98 6.30 -22.50
N ILE A 329 -7.31 7.54 -22.83
CA ILE A 329 -8.29 8.36 -22.12
C ILE A 329 -9.50 8.55 -23.05
N PRO A 330 -10.64 7.87 -22.81
CA PRO A 330 -11.83 7.98 -23.66
C PRO A 330 -12.30 9.41 -23.94
N MET A 331 -12.15 10.33 -22.99
CA MET A 331 -12.49 11.74 -23.17
C MET A 331 -11.53 12.52 -24.10
N GLY A 332 -10.45 11.89 -24.58
CA GLY A 332 -9.56 12.43 -25.61
C GLY A 332 -8.67 13.60 -25.17
N ARG A 333 -8.64 13.92 -23.88
CA ARG A 333 -7.80 14.99 -23.30
C ARG A 333 -7.20 14.57 -21.96
N PHE A 334 -6.12 15.23 -21.57
CA PHE A 334 -5.67 15.20 -20.18
C PHE A 334 -6.67 15.96 -19.29
N GLY A 335 -6.76 15.57 -18.03
CA GLY A 335 -7.49 16.35 -17.04
C GLY A 335 -6.78 17.68 -16.78
N HIS A 336 -7.51 18.69 -16.32
CA HIS A 336 -6.96 19.92 -15.77
C HIS A 336 -7.07 19.89 -14.24
N ALA A 337 -6.36 20.78 -13.55
CA ALA A 337 -6.43 20.86 -12.10
C ALA A 337 -7.87 21.11 -11.62
N GLU A 338 -8.64 21.89 -12.39
CA GLU A 338 -10.04 22.22 -12.15
C GLU A 338 -10.92 20.97 -12.12
N ASP A 339 -10.67 19.96 -12.96
CA ASP A 339 -11.45 18.71 -12.96
C ASP A 339 -11.33 18.00 -11.59
N ILE A 340 -10.16 18.08 -10.96
CA ILE A 340 -9.89 17.50 -9.63
C ILE A 340 -10.44 18.38 -8.51
N VAL A 341 -10.19 19.69 -8.60
CA VAL A 341 -10.61 20.67 -7.59
C VAL A 341 -12.13 20.74 -7.50
N SER A 342 -12.87 20.62 -8.61
CA SER A 342 -14.33 20.58 -8.58
C SER A 342 -14.87 19.42 -7.74
N LEU A 343 -14.27 18.23 -7.84
CA LEU A 343 -14.65 17.12 -6.97
C LEU A 343 -14.24 17.38 -5.51
N ALA A 344 -13.07 17.99 -5.27
CA ALA A 344 -12.67 18.38 -3.92
C ALA A 344 -13.65 19.38 -3.29
N VAL A 345 -14.14 20.36 -4.06
CA VAL A 345 -15.18 21.31 -3.61
C VAL A 345 -16.46 20.57 -3.27
N TYR A 346 -16.94 19.66 -4.15
CA TYR A 346 -18.09 18.81 -3.83
C TYR A 346 -17.87 18.04 -2.52
N LEU A 347 -16.72 17.40 -2.34
CA LEU A 347 -16.40 16.63 -1.14
C LEU A 347 -16.28 17.49 0.12
N ALA A 348 -15.88 18.75 -0.01
CA ALA A 348 -15.80 19.71 1.10
C ALA A 348 -17.18 20.27 1.49
N SER A 349 -18.11 20.33 0.55
CA SER A 349 -19.45 20.90 0.72
C SER A 349 -20.46 19.98 1.40
N ASP A 350 -21.64 20.50 1.71
CA ASP A 350 -22.74 19.77 2.36
C ASP A 350 -23.48 18.81 1.40
N GLU A 351 -23.32 19.03 0.10
CA GLU A 351 -23.86 18.23 -0.99
C GLU A 351 -23.32 16.79 -0.97
N SER A 352 -22.18 16.57 -0.30
CA SER A 352 -21.55 15.26 -0.15
C SER A 352 -21.70 14.67 1.26
N THR A 353 -22.64 15.17 2.08
CA THR A 353 -22.89 14.69 3.46
C THR A 353 -23.10 13.18 3.58
N TRP A 354 -23.57 12.51 2.52
CA TRP A 354 -23.74 11.05 2.47
C TRP A 354 -22.61 10.30 1.74
N THR A 355 -21.55 10.99 1.30
CA THR A 355 -20.37 10.39 0.66
C THR A 355 -19.27 10.21 1.71
N ASN A 356 -18.96 8.98 2.10
CA ASN A 356 -17.94 8.67 3.10
C ASN A 356 -17.21 7.35 2.79
N GLY A 357 -15.88 7.34 2.92
CA GLY A 357 -15.02 6.18 2.66
C GLY A 357 -14.81 5.87 1.17
N ALA A 358 -15.22 6.75 0.27
CA ALA A 358 -15.17 6.51 -1.17
C ALA A 358 -13.77 6.77 -1.76
N ALA A 359 -13.38 5.96 -2.74
CA ALA A 359 -12.28 6.25 -3.65
C ALA A 359 -12.87 6.66 -5.00
N LEU A 360 -12.98 7.97 -5.23
CA LEU A 360 -13.68 8.57 -6.36
C LEU A 360 -12.71 8.83 -7.50
N VAL A 361 -13.00 8.27 -8.66
CA VAL A 361 -12.14 8.37 -9.84
C VAL A 361 -12.47 9.62 -10.65
N VAL A 362 -11.43 10.39 -11.01
CA VAL A 362 -11.54 11.53 -11.93
C VAL A 362 -10.40 11.46 -12.93
N ASP A 363 -10.62 10.73 -14.02
CA ASP A 363 -9.52 10.24 -14.86
C ASP A 363 -9.80 10.25 -16.37
N GLY A 364 -10.93 10.85 -16.78
CA GLY A 364 -11.35 10.89 -18.18
C GLY A 364 -11.75 9.52 -18.76
N GLY A 365 -12.00 8.52 -17.90
CA GLY A 365 -12.44 7.18 -18.26
C GLY A 365 -11.32 6.16 -18.42
N ILE A 366 -10.05 6.50 -18.19
CA ILE A 366 -8.91 5.58 -18.41
C ILE A 366 -9.02 4.28 -17.61
N THR A 367 -9.57 4.31 -16.39
CA THR A 367 -9.78 3.09 -15.58
C THR A 367 -10.93 2.21 -16.05
N SER A 368 -11.89 2.77 -16.80
CA SER A 368 -13.02 2.02 -17.38
C SER A 368 -12.70 1.46 -18.76
N ASN A 369 -11.47 1.63 -19.21
CA ASN A 369 -11.11 1.53 -20.60
C ASN A 369 -10.12 0.37 -20.86
N TYR A 370 -10.53 -0.59 -21.69
CA TYR A 370 -9.85 -1.87 -21.93
C TYR A 370 -9.34 -1.96 -23.37
N PHE A 371 -8.19 -1.35 -23.69
CA PHE A 371 -7.58 -1.55 -25.01
C PHE A 371 -6.05 -1.56 -25.00
#